data_AF-A0A0J1FIU1-F1
#
_entry.id   AF-A0A0J1FIU1-F1
#
_cell.length_a   1.000
_cell.length_b   1.000
_cell.length_c   1.000
_cell.angle_alpha   90.00
_cell.angle_beta   90.00
_cell.angle_gamma   90.00
#
_symmetry.space_group_name_H-M   'P 1'
#
loop_
_entity.id
_entity.type
_entity.pdbx_description
1 polymer ?
#
loop_
_entity_poly.entity_id
_entity_poly.type
_entity_poly.pdbx_seq_one_letter_code
_entity_poly.pdbx_strand_id
1 'polypeptide(L)' 'MSIEDTIEELTLLLLYLTSWEEKSPFGSAYRSWKGYPFEMLDQLTTAGYISGSRNAKSVYFTEEGAAKAQELQRKYLGTK' A
#
# COMPACT_ATOMS: atom_id res chain seq x y z
N MET A 1 -1.16 -17.22 10.14
CA MET A 1 -1.65 -15.99 9.49
C MET A 1 -3.13 -15.94 9.75
N SER A 2 -3.60 -14.87 10.39
CA SER A 2 -5.02 -14.64 10.59
C SER A 2 -5.69 -14.24 9.26
N ILE A 3 -7.02 -14.27 9.22
CA ILE A 3 -7.77 -13.71 8.08
C ILE A 3 -7.47 -12.22 7.93
N GLU A 4 -7.34 -11.51 9.05
CA GLU A 4 -7.04 -10.09 9.10
C GLU A 4 -5.67 -9.77 8.48
N ASP A 5 -4.62 -10.52 8.86
CA ASP A 5 -3.28 -10.40 8.27
C ASP A 5 -3.33 -10.58 6.74
N THR A 6 -4.19 -11.50 6.26
CA THR A 6 -4.35 -11.76 4.83
C THR A 6 -5.04 -10.60 4.12
N ILE A 7 -6.05 -10.00 4.76
CA ILE A 7 -6.76 -8.83 4.22
C ILE A 7 -5.80 -7.64 4.19
N GLU A 8 -4.97 -7.45 5.22
CA GLU A 8 -3.95 -6.39 5.27
C GLU A 8 -2.96 -6.54 4.10
N GLU A 9 -2.36 -7.73 3.93
CA GLU A 9 -1.44 -8.02 2.83
C GLU A 9 -2.08 -7.77 1.46
N LEU A 10 -3.29 -8.29 1.23
CA LEU A 10 -3.99 -8.10 -0.03
C LEU A 10 -4.39 -6.64 -0.26
N THR A 11 -4.70 -5.89 0.80
CA THR A 11 -4.99 -4.44 0.71
C THR A 11 -3.74 -3.67 0.30
N LEU A 12 -2.58 -3.96 0.89
CA LEU A 12 -1.31 -3.35 0.51
C LEU A 12 -0.97 -3.64 -0.96
N LEU A 13 -1.12 -4.90 -1.38
CA LEU A 13 -0.89 -5.30 -2.76
C LEU A 13 -1.85 -4.59 -3.72
N LEU A 14 -3.14 -4.54 -3.41
CA LEU A 14 -4.14 -3.91 -4.28
C LEU A 14 -3.94 -2.38 -4.37
N LEU A 15 -3.58 -1.73 -3.26
CA LEU A 15 -3.14 -0.33 -3.25
C LEU A 15 -1.98 -0.11 -4.23
N TYR A 16 -0.99 -1.01 -4.24
CA TYR A 16 0.20 -0.89 -5.07
C TYR A 16 -0.11 -1.11 -6.55
N LEU A 17 -0.88 -2.16 -6.88
CA LEU A 17 -1.27 -2.48 -8.26
C LEU A 17 -2.15 -1.39 -8.89
N THR A 18 -2.87 -0.63 -8.07
CA THR A 18 -3.73 0.49 -8.51
C THR A 18 -3.06 1.86 -8.33
N SER A 19 -1.80 1.88 -7.90
CA SER A 19 -1.05 3.11 -7.68
C SER A 19 -0.53 3.72 -8.98
N TRP A 20 -0.18 5.00 -8.92
CA TRP A 20 0.57 5.69 -9.95
C TRP A 20 1.82 6.33 -9.35
N GLU A 21 2.86 6.50 -10.17
CA GLU A 21 4.05 7.24 -9.75
C GLU A 21 3.78 8.74 -9.83
N GLU A 22 3.97 9.44 -8.71
CA GLU A 22 3.87 10.90 -8.63
C GLU A 22 5.26 11.49 -8.40
N LYS A 23 5.70 12.37 -9.32
CA LYS A 23 6.97 13.08 -9.20
C LYS A 23 6.81 14.33 -8.35
N SER A 24 7.76 14.56 -7.46
CA SER A 24 7.88 15.76 -6.64
C SER A 24 9.30 16.34 -6.73
N PRO A 25 9.52 17.59 -6.29
CA PRO A 25 10.87 18.16 -6.16
C PRO A 25 11.83 17.36 -5.25
N PHE A 26 11.29 16.48 -4.41
CA PHE A 26 12.05 15.70 -3.42
C PHE A 26 12.21 14.22 -3.82
N GLY A 27 11.75 13.83 -5.01
CA GLY A 27 11.77 12.44 -5.50
C GLY A 27 10.43 11.99 -6.07
N SER A 28 10.34 10.73 -6.50
CA SER A 28 9.08 10.10 -6.90
C SER A 28 8.57 9.13 -5.84
N ALA A 29 7.25 9.05 -5.69
CA ALA A 29 6.61 8.12 -4.77
C ALA A 29 5.36 7.51 -5.42
N TYR A 30 5.02 6.28 -5.03
CA TYR A 30 3.77 5.66 -5.46
C TYR A 30 2.61 6.23 -4.65
N ARG A 31 1.54 6.60 -5.33
CA ARG A 31 0.33 7.16 -4.74
C ARG A 31 -0.89 6.35 -5.16
N SER A 32 -1.82 6.13 -4.25
CA SER A 32 -3.07 5.41 -4.54
C SER A 32 -4.27 6.04 -3.83
N TRP A 33 -5.47 5.85 -4.40
CA TRP A 33 -6.71 6.33 -3.79
C TRP A 33 -7.10 5.49 -2.58
N LYS A 34 -7.68 6.13 -1.57
CA LYS A 34 -8.29 5.44 -0.44
C LYS A 34 -9.66 4.94 -0.84
N GLY A 35 -9.73 3.69 -1.28
CA GLY A 35 -10.99 2.99 -1.60
C GLY A 35 -11.19 1.72 -0.78
N TYR A 36 -10.38 1.51 0.26
CA TYR A 36 -10.26 0.26 1.00
C TYR A 36 -10.73 0.44 2.46
N PRO A 37 -10.99 -0.66 3.21
CA PRO A 37 -11.40 -0.56 4.61
C PRO A 37 -10.44 0.29 5.44
N PHE A 38 -10.97 1.28 6.17
CA PHE A 38 -10.16 2.23 6.92
C PHE A 38 -9.28 1.57 7.98
N GLU A 39 -9.75 0.50 8.60
CA GLU A 39 -8.98 -0.27 9.59
C GLU A 39 -7.68 -0.82 8.99
N MET A 40 -7.74 -1.37 7.77
CA MET A 40 -6.55 -1.85 7.06
C MET A 40 -5.61 -0.69 6.69
N LEU A 41 -6.17 0.45 6.27
CA LEU A 41 -5.36 1.64 5.98
C LEU A 41 -4.65 2.17 7.26
N ASP A 42 -5.34 2.14 8.39
CA ASP A 42 -4.81 2.57 9.68
C ASP A 42 -3.71 1.60 10.17
N GLN A 43 -3.89 0.28 9.98
CA GLN A 43 -2.87 -0.75 10.23
C GLN A 43 -1.63 -0.57 9.35
N LEU A 44 -1.82 -0.43 8.03
CA LEU A 44 -0.73 -0.21 7.07
C LEU A 44 0.03 1.09 7.34
N THR A 45 -0.66 2.13 7.81
CA THR A 45 -0.04 3.38 8.24
C THR A 45 0.78 3.18 9.52
N THR A 46 0.24 2.44 10.49
CA THR A 46 0.93 2.11 11.75
C THR A 46 2.16 1.23 11.51
N ALA A 47 2.07 0.31 10.55
CA ALA A 47 3.18 -0.54 10.10
C ALA A 47 4.23 0.22 9.27
N GLY A 48 3.97 1.49 8.91
CA GLY A 48 4.90 2.32 8.16
C GLY A 48 4.99 2.00 6.67
N TYR A 49 4.02 1.27 6.10
CA TYR A 49 4.01 0.95 4.66
C TYR A 49 3.40 2.05 3.81
N ILE A 50 2.49 2.82 4.38
CA ILE A 50 1.84 3.95 3.70
C ILE A 50 1.82 5.18 4.61
N SER A 51 1.73 6.34 3.97
CA SER A 51 1.59 7.63 4.65
C SER A 51 0.45 8.45 4.04
N GLY A 52 -0.24 9.21 4.87
CA GLY A 52 -1.31 10.10 4.44
C GLY A 52 -2.17 10.55 5.61
N SER A 53 -2.76 11.74 5.53
CA SER A 53 -3.67 12.22 6.57
C SER A 53 -5.05 11.60 6.40
N ARG A 54 -5.81 11.39 7.48
CA ARG A 54 -7.16 10.81 7.45
C ARG A 54 -8.10 11.50 6.44
N ASN A 55 -7.99 12.83 6.32
CA ASN A 55 -8.82 13.65 5.43
C ASN A 55 -8.34 13.69 3.97
N ALA A 56 -7.13 13.20 3.68
CA ALA A 56 -6.65 13.08 2.30
C ALA A 56 -7.37 11.94 1.58
N LYS A 57 -7.67 12.16 0.30
CA LYS A 57 -8.30 11.17 -0.58
C LYS A 57 -7.38 10.00 -0.97
N SER A 58 -6.08 10.16 -0.77
CA SER A 58 -5.03 9.26 -1.25
C SER A 58 -3.99 8.99 -0.17
N VAL A 59 -3.20 7.95 -0.37
CA VAL A 59 -2.00 7.63 0.41
C VAL A 59 -0.79 7.54 -0.50
N TYR A 60 0.38 7.77 0.09
CA TYR A 60 1.68 7.52 -0.51
C TYR A 60 2.29 6.26 0.06
N PHE A 61 2.98 5.49 -0.75
CA PHE A 61 3.83 4.40 -0.27
C PHE A 61 5.13 4.95 0.33
N THR A 62 5.59 4.32 1.39
CA THR A 62 6.99 4.40 1.81
C THR A 62 7.86 3.48 0.95
N GLU A 63 9.18 3.59 1.08
CA GLU A 63 10.09 2.68 0.39
C GLU A 63 9.87 1.24 0.85
N GLU A 64 9.69 1.04 2.17
CA GLU A 64 9.41 -0.25 2.79
C GLU A 64 8.07 -0.81 2.32
N GLY A 65 7.04 0.01 2.24
CA GLY A 65 5.72 -0.40 1.76
C GLY A 65 5.73 -0.83 0.30
N ALA A 66 6.45 -0.09 -0.55
CA ALA A 66 6.58 -0.45 -1.96
C ALA A 66 7.37 -1.76 -2.12
N ALA A 67 8.48 -1.93 -1.39
CA ALA A 67 9.24 -3.18 -1.38
C ALA A 67 8.39 -4.36 -0.90
N LYS A 68 7.62 -4.17 0.18
CA LYS A 68 6.71 -5.20 0.70
C LYS A 68 5.61 -5.55 -0.29
N ALA A 69 5.01 -4.57 -0.95
CA ALA A 69 4.00 -4.81 -1.97
C ALA A 69 4.56 -5.61 -3.16
N GLN A 70 5.81 -5.36 -3.58
CA GLN A 70 6.47 -6.16 -4.61
C GLN A 70 6.74 -7.60 -4.17
N GLU A 71 7.08 -7.85 -2.90
CA GLU A 71 7.15 -9.20 -2.34
C GLU A 71 5.81 -9.91 -2.43
N LEU A 72 4.72 -9.22 -2.03
CA LEU A 72 3.37 -9.76 -2.08
C LEU A 72 2.92 -10.00 -3.53
N GLN A 73 3.32 -9.15 -4.47
CA GLN A 73 3.10 -9.36 -5.89
C GLN A 73 3.74 -10.68 -6.34
N ARG A 74 4.99 -10.96 -5.95
CA ARG A 74 5.64 -12.25 -6.23
C ARG A 74 4.93 -13.42 -5.54
N LYS A 75 4.51 -13.25 -4.29
CA LYS A 75 3.80 -14.29 -3.51
C LYS A 75 2.47 -14.70 -4.16
N TYR A 76 1.66 -13.72 -4.57
CA TYR A 76 0.28 -13.95 -5.03
C TYR A 76 0.12 -14.06 -6.54
N LEU A 77 0.98 -13.38 -7.31
CA LEU A 77 0.90 -13.33 -8.77
C LEU A 77 2.09 -14.02 -9.45
N GLY A 78 3.14 -14.39 -8.71
CA GLY A 78 4.37 -14.98 -9.21
C GLY A 78 4.31 -16.47 -9.53
N THR A 79 3.14 -17.00 -9.88
CA THR A 79 3.00 -18.36 -10.41
C THR A 79 2.06 -18.36 -11.61
N LYS A 80 2.66 -18.36 -12.81
CA LYS A 80 2.10 -18.98 -14.00
C LYS A 80 3.22 -19.64 -14.80
#